data_AF-J2PAR4-F1
#
_entry.id   AF-J2PAR4-F1
#
_cell.length_a   1.000
_cell.length_b   1.000
_cell.length_c   1.000
_cell.angle_alpha   90.00
_cell.angle_beta   90.00
_cell.angle_gamma   90.00
#
_symmetry.space_group_name_H-M   'P 1'
#
loop_
_entity.id
_entity.type
_entity.pdbx_description
1 polymer ?
#
loop_
_entity_poly.entity_id
_entity_poly.type
_entity_poly.pdbx_seq_one_letter_code
_entity_poly.pdbx_strand_id
1 'polypeptide(L)'
;MQASDALIDLPERAPNTLLADKGYDAEAIRADLGERNIEVVIPGRSNRRMTIEHNRVLYEERNRIKRMFGHLKINRAISTRYDQLANSFLGMVHLATARYWLEFARAASLRSF
;
A
#
# COMPACT_ATOMS: atom_id res chain seq x y z
N MET A 1 -13.01 14.86 -3.38
CA MET A 1 -11.84 14.38 -2.64
C MET A 1 -11.05 13.48 -3.58
N GLN A 2 -9.91 13.97 -4.10
CA GLN A 2 -9.08 13.17 -4.99
C GLN A 2 -8.39 12.09 -4.17
N ALA A 3 -8.12 10.91 -4.75
CA ALA A 3 -7.46 9.81 -4.05
C ALA A 3 -6.05 10.17 -3.50
N SER A 4 -5.49 11.31 -3.93
CA SER A 4 -4.28 11.92 -3.36
C SER A 4 -4.47 12.34 -1.91
N ASP A 5 -5.63 12.88 -1.55
CA ASP A 5 -5.85 13.53 -0.25
C ASP A 5 -5.76 12.50 0.88
N ALA A 6 -6.25 11.28 0.65
CA ALA A 6 -6.16 10.16 1.60
C ALA A 6 -4.75 9.53 1.72
N LEU A 7 -3.86 9.78 0.75
CA LEU A 7 -2.42 9.45 0.88
C LEU A 7 -1.65 10.56 1.61
N ILE A 8 -2.10 11.81 1.46
CA ILE A 8 -1.52 13.01 2.05
C ILE A 8 -1.84 13.09 3.55
N ASP A 9 -3.05 12.66 3.95
CA ASP A 9 -3.53 12.62 5.34
C ASP A 9 -2.86 11.45 6.10
N LEU A 10 -1.61 11.66 6.53
CA LEU A 10 -0.83 10.70 7.31
C LEU A 10 -1.25 10.75 8.80
N PRO A 11 -1.08 9.64 9.55
CA PRO A 11 -1.39 9.58 10.99
C PRO A 11 -0.63 10.65 11.80
N GLU A 12 -1.00 10.85 13.07
CA GLU A 12 -0.42 11.85 14.01
C GLU A 12 1.12 11.94 14.03
N ARG A 13 1.81 10.90 13.56
CA ARG A 13 3.26 10.86 13.40
C ARG A 13 3.66 10.74 11.93
N ALA A 14 4.35 11.76 11.42
CA ALA A 14 4.92 11.73 10.08
C ALA A 14 5.96 10.58 9.96
N PRO A 15 5.86 9.71 8.94
CA PRO A 15 6.85 8.67 8.70
C PRO A 15 8.13 9.27 8.11
N ASN A 16 9.27 8.66 8.39
CA ASN A 16 10.56 9.09 7.81
C ASN A 16 10.64 8.83 6.30
N THR A 17 9.94 7.81 5.81
CA THR A 17 10.01 7.34 4.42
C THR A 17 8.64 6.90 3.93
N LEU A 18 8.29 7.25 2.70
CA LEU A 18 7.06 6.81 2.02
C LEU A 18 7.39 5.94 0.80
N LEU A 19 6.77 4.76 0.74
CA LEU A 19 6.88 3.82 -0.36
C LEU A 19 5.59 3.80 -1.16
N ALA A 20 5.68 4.00 -2.48
CA ALA A 20 4.50 3.88 -3.35
C ALA A 20 4.84 3.36 -4.74
N ASP A 21 3.81 2.93 -5.47
CA ASP A 21 3.94 2.52 -6.86
C ASP A 21 4.41 3.64 -7.77
N LYS A 22 5.04 3.26 -8.89
CA LYS A 22 5.35 4.13 -10.03
C LYS A 22 4.16 5.00 -10.48
N GLY A 23 2.92 4.52 -10.29
CA GLY A 23 1.70 5.27 -10.58
C GLY A 23 1.55 6.55 -9.77
N TYR A 24 2.18 6.64 -8.59
CA TYR A 24 2.17 7.81 -7.71
C TYR A 24 3.35 8.76 -7.95
N ASP A 25 4.16 8.53 -8.99
CA ASP A 25 5.17 9.50 -9.42
C ASP A 25 4.49 10.68 -10.11
N ALA A 26 3.99 11.59 -9.29
CA ALA A 26 3.44 12.90 -9.66
C ALA A 26 4.23 13.98 -8.93
N GLU A 27 4.48 15.11 -9.60
CA GLU A 27 5.30 16.18 -9.03
C GLU A 27 4.69 16.76 -7.76
N ALA A 28 3.36 16.95 -7.74
CA ALA A 28 2.64 17.42 -6.56
C ALA A 28 2.83 16.50 -5.34
N ILE A 29 2.84 15.18 -5.54
CA ILE A 29 3.07 14.21 -4.45
C ILE A 29 4.50 14.31 -3.93
N ARG A 30 5.49 14.43 -4.83
CA ARG A 30 6.89 14.56 -4.42
C ARG A 30 7.17 15.87 -3.70
N ALA A 31 6.56 16.96 -4.15
CA ALA A 31 6.68 18.28 -3.54
C ALA A 31 6.10 18.27 -2.12
N ASP A 32 4.87 17.75 -1.93
CA ASP A 32 4.26 17.60 -0.60
C ASP A 32 5.15 16.80 0.36
N LEU A 33 5.65 15.65 -0.08
CA LEU A 33 6.51 14.81 0.75
C LEU A 33 7.85 15.49 1.07
N GLY A 34 8.40 16.27 0.13
CA GLY A 34 9.58 17.08 0.34
C GLY A 34 9.37 18.19 1.37
N GLU A 35 8.26 18.93 1.29
CA GLU A 35 7.88 19.96 2.26
C GLU A 35 7.76 19.40 3.68
N ARG A 36 7.36 18.13 3.78
CA ARG A 36 7.16 17.41 5.03
C ARG A 36 8.40 16.65 5.52
N ASN A 37 9.54 16.78 4.83
CA ASN A 37 10.78 16.07 5.11
C ASN A 37 10.63 14.53 5.14
N ILE A 38 9.78 13.99 4.27
CA ILE A 38 9.56 12.55 4.12
C ILE A 38 10.37 12.04 2.92
N GLU A 39 11.21 11.04 3.13
CA GLU A 39 11.98 10.42 2.06
C GLU A 39 11.05 9.71 1.05
N VAL A 40 11.21 10.02 -0.24
CA VAL A 40 10.33 9.51 -1.29
C VAL A 40 10.93 8.27 -1.97
N VAL A 41 10.43 7.08 -1.63
CA VAL A 41 10.78 5.81 -2.26
C VAL A 41 9.71 5.44 -3.29
N ILE A 42 9.66 6.24 -4.35
CA ILE A 42 8.77 6.04 -5.50
C ILE A 42 9.63 6.00 -6.77
N PRO A 43 9.58 4.93 -7.57
CA PRO A 43 10.31 4.88 -8.84
C PRO A 43 9.70 5.87 -9.84
N GLY A 44 10.55 6.54 -10.62
CA GLY A 44 10.11 7.44 -11.68
C GLY A 44 9.33 6.71 -12.78
N ARG A 45 8.31 7.35 -13.37
CA ARG A 45 7.58 6.86 -14.56
C ARG A 45 8.54 6.67 -15.73
N SER A 46 8.22 5.71 -16.62
CA SER A 46 9.07 5.38 -17.77
C SER A 46 9.16 6.51 -18.81
N ASN A 47 8.17 7.40 -18.82
CA ASN A 47 8.12 8.57 -19.69
C ASN A 47 8.73 9.83 -19.05
N ARG A 48 9.31 9.72 -17.85
CA ARG A 48 9.97 10.85 -17.20
C ARG A 48 11.28 11.14 -17.92
N ARG A 49 11.53 12.41 -18.25
CA ARG A 49 12.77 12.83 -18.93
C ARG A 49 14.01 12.64 -18.07
N MET A 50 13.85 12.73 -16.76
CA MET A 50 14.92 12.56 -15.79
C MET A 50 14.68 11.31 -14.96
N THR A 51 15.69 10.45 -14.88
CA THR A 51 15.69 9.27 -14.00
C THR A 51 15.71 9.74 -12.56
N ILE A 52 14.82 9.20 -11.74
CA ILE A 52 14.82 9.42 -10.29
C ILE A 52 15.51 8.26 -9.60
N GLU A 53 16.59 8.57 -8.89
CA GLU A 53 17.20 7.65 -7.96
C GLU A 53 16.28 7.44 -6.75
N HIS A 54 16.12 6.18 -6.34
CA HIS A 54 15.32 5.80 -5.20
C HIS A 54 15.98 4.60 -4.53
N ASN A 55 15.75 4.45 -3.23
CA ASN A 55 16.26 3.31 -2.48
C ASN A 55 15.57 2.02 -2.95
N ARG A 56 16.27 1.23 -3.77
CA ARG A 56 15.74 -0.02 -4.35
C ARG A 56 15.45 -1.08 -3.28
N VAL A 57 16.31 -1.16 -2.26
CA VAL A 57 16.15 -2.12 -1.15
C VAL A 57 14.87 -1.83 -0.38
N LEU A 58 14.64 -0.56 -0.03
CA LEU A 58 13.38 -0.18 0.60
C LEU A 58 12.19 -0.40 -0.34
N TYR A 59 12.33 -0.10 -1.63
CA TYR A 59 11.24 -0.33 -2.59
C TYR A 59 10.81 -1.80 -2.69
N GLU A 60 11.70 -2.76 -2.44
CA GLU A 60 11.37 -4.20 -2.42
C GLU A 60 10.40 -4.56 -1.29
N GLU A 61 10.40 -3.84 -0.18
CA GLU A 61 9.48 -4.07 0.96
C GLU A 61 8.01 -3.89 0.58
N ARG A 62 7.73 -3.09 -0.45
CA ARG A 62 6.38 -2.92 -1.05
C ARG A 62 5.78 -4.23 -1.55
N ASN A 63 6.59 -5.27 -1.77
CA ASN A 63 6.14 -6.62 -2.12
C ASN A 63 5.31 -7.28 -1.02
N ARG A 64 5.56 -6.98 0.27
CA ARG A 64 4.74 -7.51 1.38
C ARG A 64 3.29 -7.08 1.25
N ILE A 65 3.09 -5.79 0.96
CA ILE A 65 1.78 -5.21 0.69
C ILE A 65 1.16 -5.81 -0.58
N LYS A 66 1.93 -6.02 -1.67
CA LYS A 66 1.43 -6.69 -2.89
C LYS A 66 0.89 -8.08 -2.58
N ARG A 67 1.64 -8.89 -1.84
CA ARG A 67 1.26 -10.27 -1.49
C ARG A 67 -0.03 -10.29 -0.68
N MET A 68 -0.16 -9.42 0.32
CA MET A 68 -1.39 -9.29 1.11
C MET A 68 -2.62 -9.01 0.22
N PHE A 69 -2.54 -8.01 -0.67
CA PHE A 69 -3.64 -7.73 -1.60
C PHE A 69 -3.88 -8.88 -2.59
N GLY A 70 -2.83 -9.59 -3.00
CA GLY A 70 -2.94 -10.81 -3.81
C GLY A 70 -3.79 -11.87 -3.12
N HIS A 71 -3.56 -12.11 -1.82
CA HIS A 71 -4.38 -13.03 -1.02
C HIS A 71 -5.82 -12.57 -0.90
N LEU A 72 -6.07 -11.28 -0.66
CA LEU A 72 -7.44 -10.74 -0.60
C LEU A 72 -8.19 -10.92 -1.93
N LYS A 73 -7.50 -10.82 -3.06
CA LYS A 73 -8.06 -10.98 -4.40
C LYS A 73 -8.37 -12.44 -4.78
N ILE A 74 -7.92 -13.44 -4.00
CA ILE A 74 -8.37 -14.83 -4.16
C ILE A 74 -9.89 -14.91 -3.92
N ASN A 75 -10.41 -14.09 -3.01
CA ASN A 75 -11.85 -13.97 -2.82
C ASN A 75 -12.47 -13.19 -3.99
N ARG A 76 -13.23 -13.89 -4.83
CA ARG A 76 -13.89 -13.32 -6.02
C ARG A 76 -14.85 -12.18 -5.68
N ALA A 77 -15.50 -12.21 -4.52
CA ALA A 77 -16.40 -11.14 -4.08
C ALA A 77 -15.65 -9.84 -3.83
N ILE A 78 -14.44 -9.92 -3.27
CA ILE A 78 -13.56 -8.76 -3.04
C ILE A 78 -12.94 -8.30 -4.35
N SER A 79 -12.40 -9.23 -5.15
CA SER A 79 -11.70 -8.92 -6.41
C SER A 79 -12.61 -8.21 -7.41
N THR A 80 -13.86 -8.66 -7.52
CA THR A 80 -14.84 -8.11 -8.48
C THR A 80 -15.70 -7.01 -7.86
N ARG A 81 -15.57 -6.75 -6.56
CA ARG A 81 -16.42 -5.82 -5.80
C ARG A 81 -17.91 -6.09 -6.02
N TYR A 82 -18.36 -7.28 -5.64
CA TYR A 82 -19.78 -7.68 -5.78
C TYR A 82 -20.72 -6.92 -4.86
N ASP A 83 -20.25 -6.53 -3.68
CA ASP A 83 -21.02 -5.72 -2.75
C ASP A 83 -21.26 -4.32 -3.34
N GLN A 84 -22.53 -3.98 -3.55
CA GLN A 84 -22.94 -2.68 -4.07
C GLN A 84 -22.84 -1.57 -3.01
N LEU A 85 -23.00 -1.93 -1.74
CA LEU A 85 -22.88 -1.01 -0.62
C LEU A 85 -21.44 -0.96 -0.12
N ALA A 86 -20.92 0.25 0.09
CA ALA A 86 -19.56 0.46 0.58
C ALA A 86 -19.31 -0.22 1.93
N ASN A 87 -20.29 -0.19 2.84
CA ASN A 87 -20.18 -0.81 4.17
C ASN A 87 -20.09 -2.34 4.09
N SER A 88 -20.89 -2.96 3.23
CA SER A 88 -20.86 -4.41 3.01
C SER A 88 -19.53 -4.85 2.42
N PHE A 89 -19.04 -4.14 1.40
CA PHE A 89 -17.73 -4.38 0.82
C PHE A 89 -16.60 -4.27 1.86
N LEU A 90 -16.62 -3.21 2.66
CA LEU A 90 -15.63 -2.97 3.70
C LEU A 90 -15.67 -4.08 4.77
N GLY A 91 -16.86 -4.53 5.16
CA GLY A 91 -17.05 -5.68 6.06
C GLY A 91 -16.41 -6.96 5.49
N MET A 92 -16.59 -7.24 4.20
CA MET A 92 -15.97 -8.39 3.54
C MET A 92 -14.43 -8.30 3.51
N VAL A 93 -13.89 -7.10 3.26
CA VAL A 93 -12.44 -6.84 3.32
C VAL A 93 -11.91 -7.09 4.74
N HIS A 94 -12.58 -6.59 5.77
CA HIS A 94 -12.20 -6.84 7.17
C HIS A 94 -12.20 -8.34 7.50
N LEU A 95 -13.26 -9.07 7.15
CA LEU A 95 -13.37 -10.50 7.42
C LEU A 95 -12.25 -11.31 6.73
N ALA A 96 -12.00 -11.03 5.45
CA ALA A 96 -10.93 -11.70 4.71
C ALA A 96 -9.53 -11.39 5.29
N THR A 97 -9.31 -10.15 5.72
CA THR A 97 -8.05 -9.72 6.34
C THR A 97 -7.85 -10.37 7.71
N ALA A 98 -8.88 -10.41 8.55
CA ALA A 98 -8.84 -11.08 9.85
C ALA A 98 -8.54 -12.58 9.71
N ARG A 99 -9.16 -13.25 8.72
CA ARG A 99 -8.87 -14.65 8.41
C ARG A 99 -7.41 -14.85 7.99
N TYR A 100 -6.91 -14.03 7.07
CA TYR A 100 -5.51 -14.08 6.64
C TYR A 100 -4.54 -13.88 7.82
N TRP A 101 -4.85 -12.95 8.71
CA TRP A 101 -4.05 -12.69 9.91
C TRP A 101 -4.02 -13.89 10.87
N LEU A 102 -5.17 -14.55 11.09
CA LEU A 102 -5.24 -15.75 11.92
C LEU A 102 -4.42 -16.91 11.35
N GLU A 103 -4.47 -17.11 10.02
CA GLU A 103 -3.64 -18.11 9.34
C GLU A 103 -2.14 -17.79 9.47
N PHE A 104 -1.77 -16.52 9.34
CA PHE A 104 -0.40 -16.05 9.57
C PHE A 104 0.07 -16.28 11.02
N ALA A 105 -0.73 -15.88 12.01
CA ALA A 105 -0.39 -16.05 13.43
C ALA A 105 -0.27 -17.52 13.82
N ARG A 106 -1.15 -18.38 13.31
CA ARG A 106 -1.07 -19.84 13.50
C ARG A 106 0.19 -20.42 12.87
N ALA A 107 0.51 -20.03 11.65
CA ALA A 107 1.73 -20.49 10.97
C ALA A 107 3.01 -20.02 11.68
N ALA A 108 3.01 -18.82 12.26
CA ALA A 108 4.12 -18.32 13.06
C ALA A 108 4.28 -19.11 14.37
N SER A 109 3.17 -19.45 15.04
CA SER A 109 3.17 -20.23 16.29
C SER A 109 3.62 -21.70 16.10
N LEU A 110 3.52 -22.25 14.90
CA LEU A 110 3.92 -23.64 14.59
C LEU A 110 5.36 -23.73 14.08
N ARG A 111 6.01 -22.61 13.76
CA ARG A 111 7.37 -22.54 13.21
C ARG A 111 8.43 -22.20 14.27
N SER A 112 8.02 -22.11 15.53
CA SER A 112 8.86 -21.80 16.70
C SER A 112 9.23 -23.02 17.56
N PHE A 113 9.30 -24.23 16.97
CA PHE A 113 9.85 -25.45 17.58
C PHE A 113 10.85 -26.11 16.63
#